data_AF-A0A1F4AVM3-F1
#
_entry.id   AF-A0A1F4AVM3-F1
#
_cell.length_a   1.000
_cell.length_b   1.000
_cell.length_c   1.000
_cell.angle_alpha   90.00
_cell.angle_beta   90.00
_cell.angle_gamma   90.00
#
_symmetry.space_group_name_H-M   'P 1'
#
loop_
_entity.id
_entity.type
_entity.pdbx_description
1 polymer ?
#
loop_
_entity_poly.entity_id
_entity_poly.type
_entity_poly.pdbx_seq_one_letter_code
_entity_poly.pdbx_strand_id
1 'polypeptide(L)'
;MYDAEFIFGECGFDWIPPWIDRRLLFNASYELGTGEIKLYFLDAARSTIFKISGKSITKQYDALRFNAPPARLSAFLGAEFDYFDLLLDTVEDDAYYVLVENTSAAQYLKFFAAVCGKFGATESRLIEVASRINRRRVENLRECHRRKAVSLVKVPFVDPNCKLYARPFLTGNGYDLSHEALAFLTRFHGCGEAELQPRIRHLWVASELLSERVVISTQQHSLVHDD
;
A
#
# COMPACT_ATOMS: atom_id res chain seq x y z
N MET A 1 -2.12 18.80 6.02
CA MET A 1 -1.04 19.61 5.41
C MET A 1 0.29 19.01 5.86
N TYR A 2 1.27 18.93 4.95
CA TYR A 2 2.60 18.38 5.19
C TYR A 2 3.64 19.51 5.14
N ASP A 3 4.83 19.26 5.68
CA ASP A 3 5.97 20.18 5.65
C ASP A 3 6.65 20.11 4.27
N ALA A 4 6.43 21.16 3.46
CA ALA A 4 6.96 21.25 2.11
C ALA A 4 8.48 21.49 2.09
N GLU A 5 9.04 22.18 3.09
CA GLU A 5 10.48 22.43 3.18
C GLU A 5 11.22 21.14 3.47
N PHE A 6 10.72 20.36 4.44
CA PHE A 6 11.26 19.04 4.72
C PHE A 6 11.18 18.12 3.49
N ILE A 7 10.01 18.03 2.84
CA ILE A 7 9.81 17.06 1.76
C ILE A 7 10.55 17.44 0.47
N PHE A 8 10.45 18.68 0.03
CA PHE A 8 11.06 19.08 -1.24
C PHE A 8 12.50 19.57 -1.07
N GLY A 9 12.87 20.12 0.08
CA GLY A 9 14.25 20.52 0.37
C GLY A 9 15.06 19.36 0.95
N GLU A 10 14.81 19.02 2.21
CA GLU A 10 15.65 18.09 2.98
C GLU A 10 15.64 16.66 2.41
N CYS A 11 14.49 16.16 1.96
CA CYS A 11 14.38 14.79 1.41
C CYS A 11 14.82 14.66 -0.07
N GLY A 12 15.32 15.73 -0.71
CA GLY A 12 15.92 15.65 -2.05
C GLY A 12 14.92 15.53 -3.21
N PHE A 13 13.70 16.06 -3.03
CA PHE A 13 12.64 16.10 -4.05
C PHE A 13 12.46 17.50 -4.70
N ASP A 14 13.47 18.35 -4.62
CA ASP A 14 13.50 19.71 -5.18
C ASP A 14 13.40 19.71 -6.71
N TRP A 15 13.96 18.67 -7.33
CA TRP A 15 14.00 18.42 -8.77
C TRP A 15 12.65 18.04 -9.40
N ILE A 16 11.61 17.75 -8.60
CA ILE A 16 10.32 17.32 -9.13
C ILE A 16 9.86 18.29 -10.23
N PRO A 17 9.54 17.79 -11.44
CA PRO A 17 9.22 18.66 -12.56
C PRO A 17 8.05 19.60 -12.28
N PRO A 18 8.05 20.83 -12.83
CA PRO A 18 6.98 21.81 -12.58
C PRO A 18 5.58 21.39 -13.02
N TRP A 19 5.45 20.39 -13.89
CA TRP A 19 4.16 19.87 -14.35
C TRP A 19 3.50 18.92 -13.33
N ILE A 20 4.23 18.46 -12.30
CA ILE A 20 3.64 17.78 -11.15
C ILE A 20 3.24 18.84 -10.13
N ASP A 21 1.93 19.03 -9.95
CA ASP A 21 1.42 19.96 -8.94
C ASP A 21 1.72 19.42 -7.54
N ARG A 22 2.68 20.06 -6.86
CA ARG A 22 3.10 19.67 -5.52
C ARG A 22 1.93 19.66 -4.53
N ARG A 23 0.91 20.50 -4.72
CA ARG A 23 -0.29 20.57 -3.85
C ARG A 23 -1.15 19.33 -3.92
N LEU A 24 -0.99 18.52 -4.96
CA LEU A 24 -1.67 17.25 -5.16
C LEU A 24 -0.87 16.05 -4.61
N LEU A 25 0.08 16.30 -3.70
CA LEU A 25 0.77 15.22 -2.95
C LEU A 25 -0.27 14.41 -2.18
N PHE A 26 -0.60 13.25 -2.69
CA PHE A 26 -1.62 12.37 -2.16
C PHE A 26 -1.08 11.50 -1.04
N ASN A 27 0.03 10.78 -1.29
CA ASN A 27 0.64 9.88 -0.33
C ASN A 27 2.15 10.13 -0.24
N ALA A 28 2.72 9.85 0.92
CA ALA A 28 4.15 9.61 1.06
C ALA A 28 4.36 8.26 1.73
N SER A 29 5.17 7.40 1.13
CA SER A 29 5.57 6.13 1.74
C SER A 29 7.01 6.19 2.22
N TYR A 30 7.26 5.61 3.38
CA TYR A 30 8.56 5.54 4.02
C TYR A 30 8.87 4.08 4.37
N GLU A 31 10.04 3.61 3.92
CA GLU A 31 10.52 2.26 4.17
C GLU A 31 11.35 2.23 5.47
N LEU A 32 10.96 1.32 6.37
CA LEU A 32 11.59 1.15 7.67
C LEU A 32 12.83 0.27 7.50
N GLY A 33 14.02 0.88 7.61
CA GLY A 33 15.31 0.19 7.54
C GLY A 33 16.31 0.88 6.61
N THR A 34 15.84 1.36 5.46
CA THR A 34 16.64 2.11 4.47
C THR A 34 16.36 3.60 4.50
N GLY A 35 15.20 4.00 5.03
CA GLY A 35 14.73 5.37 4.99
C GLY A 35 14.27 5.83 3.60
N GLU A 36 14.07 4.90 2.65
CA GLU A 36 13.62 5.23 1.31
C GLU A 36 12.23 5.89 1.34
N ILE A 37 12.13 7.09 0.78
CA ILE A 37 10.88 7.84 0.63
C ILE A 37 10.37 7.71 -0.81
N LYS A 38 9.05 7.55 -0.96
CA LYS A 38 8.35 7.66 -2.24
C LYS A 38 7.18 8.60 -2.10
N LEU A 39 6.99 9.48 -3.08
CA LEU A 39 5.91 10.46 -3.10
C LEU A 39 4.91 10.11 -4.20
N TYR A 40 3.64 10.33 -3.95
CA TYR A 40 2.56 9.97 -4.87
C TYR A 40 1.70 11.21 -5.10
N PHE A 41 1.63 11.70 -6.33
CA PHE A 41 0.89 12.90 -6.68
C PHE A 41 -0.29 12.54 -7.56
N LEU A 42 -1.47 13.08 -7.28
CA LEU A 42 -2.58 12.99 -8.22
C LEU A 42 -2.30 13.89 -9.42
N ASP A 43 -2.76 13.47 -10.60
CA ASP A 43 -2.91 14.38 -11.73
C ASP A 43 -4.07 15.36 -11.49
N ALA A 44 -4.17 16.40 -12.31
CA ALA A 44 -5.22 17.41 -12.18
C ALA A 44 -6.64 16.82 -12.28
N ALA A 45 -6.80 15.72 -13.03
CA ALA A 45 -8.06 15.01 -13.18
C ALA A 45 -8.35 13.98 -12.07
N ARG A 46 -7.42 13.81 -11.11
CA ARG A 46 -7.48 12.81 -10.02
C ARG A 46 -7.75 11.38 -10.52
N SER A 47 -7.25 11.08 -11.72
CA SER A 47 -7.43 9.83 -12.44
C SER A 47 -6.19 8.95 -12.46
N THR A 48 -5.03 9.58 -12.30
CA THR A 48 -3.72 8.96 -12.36
C THR A 48 -2.90 9.44 -11.16
N ILE A 49 -2.10 8.54 -10.60
CA ILE A 49 -1.13 8.87 -9.56
C ILE A 49 0.27 8.79 -10.16
N PHE A 50 1.04 9.87 -10.06
CA PHE A 50 2.48 9.88 -10.34
C PHE A 50 3.25 9.46 -9.10
N LYS A 51 3.90 8.31 -9.16
CA LYS A 51 4.77 7.81 -8.11
C LYS A 51 6.21 8.23 -8.41
N ILE A 52 6.83 8.91 -7.44
CA ILE A 52 8.20 9.39 -7.51
C ILE A 52 9.03 8.60 -6.50
N SER A 53 10.12 7.99 -6.98
CA SER A 53 11.06 7.21 -6.18
C SER A 53 12.46 7.44 -6.73
N GLY A 54 13.37 7.94 -5.88
CA GLY A 54 14.68 8.39 -6.34
C GLY A 54 14.55 9.49 -7.39
N LYS A 55 15.04 9.25 -8.61
CA LYS A 55 14.91 10.16 -9.78
C LYS A 55 13.96 9.63 -10.86
N SER A 56 13.15 8.63 -10.52
CA SER A 56 12.21 7.99 -11.44
C SER A 56 10.77 8.40 -11.15
N ILE A 57 9.97 8.48 -12.21
CA ILE A 57 8.53 8.76 -12.14
C ILE A 57 7.80 7.62 -12.85
N THR A 58 6.92 6.92 -12.15
CA THR A 58 6.02 5.92 -12.72
C THR A 58 4.57 6.33 -12.53
N LYS A 59 3.66 5.69 -13.27
CA LYS A 59 2.22 6.00 -13.21
C LYS A 59 1.47 4.85 -12.57
N GLN A 60 0.49 5.21 -11.76
CA GLN A 60 -0.55 4.30 -11.30
C GLN A 60 -1.91 4.78 -11.77
N TYR A 61 -2.79 3.87 -12.14
CA TYR A 61 -4.11 4.21 -12.63
C TYR A 61 -5.15 3.18 -12.19
N ASP A 62 -6.40 3.64 -12.10
CA ASP A 62 -7.55 2.81 -11.73
C ASP A 62 -7.73 1.65 -12.73
N ALA A 63 -7.75 0.42 -12.22
CA ALA A 63 -7.77 -0.77 -13.06
C ALA A 63 -9.05 -0.88 -13.88
N LEU A 64 -10.20 -0.53 -13.30
CA LEU A 64 -11.51 -0.63 -13.94
C LEU A 64 -11.65 0.40 -15.07
N ARG A 65 -11.35 1.66 -14.78
CA ARG A 65 -11.45 2.79 -15.72
C ARG A 65 -10.60 2.58 -16.97
N PHE A 66 -9.45 1.93 -16.82
CA PHE A 66 -8.52 1.66 -17.92
C PHE A 66 -8.63 0.22 -18.47
N ASN A 67 -9.68 -0.52 -18.11
CA ASN A 67 -9.96 -1.88 -18.59
C ASN A 67 -8.77 -2.84 -18.45
N ALA A 68 -8.08 -2.79 -17.31
CA ALA A 68 -6.96 -3.69 -17.03
C ALA A 68 -7.46 -5.15 -17.10
N PRO A 69 -6.83 -6.03 -17.92
CA PRO A 69 -7.35 -7.36 -18.18
C PRO A 69 -7.24 -8.24 -16.93
N PRO A 70 -8.36 -8.67 -16.32
CA PRO A 70 -8.29 -9.47 -15.09
C PRO A 70 -7.68 -10.85 -15.33
N ALA A 71 -7.97 -11.46 -16.48
CA ALA A 71 -7.42 -12.75 -16.91
C ALA A 71 -5.88 -12.82 -16.86
N ARG A 72 -5.17 -11.68 -16.97
CA ARG A 72 -3.72 -11.61 -16.80
C ARG A 72 -3.30 -12.10 -15.40
N LEU A 73 -4.03 -11.70 -14.35
CA LEU A 73 -3.76 -12.12 -12.98
C LEU A 73 -4.02 -13.61 -12.81
N SER A 74 -5.13 -14.13 -13.34
CA SER A 74 -5.44 -15.56 -13.31
C SER A 74 -4.38 -16.40 -14.01
N ALA A 75 -3.96 -15.99 -15.22
CA ALA A 75 -2.90 -16.65 -15.96
C ALA A 75 -1.56 -16.62 -15.20
N PHE A 76 -1.21 -15.48 -14.60
CA PHE A 76 0.03 -15.34 -13.84
C PHE A 76 0.07 -16.21 -12.58
N LEU A 77 -1.02 -16.21 -11.81
CA LEU A 77 -1.15 -16.97 -10.56
C LEU A 77 -1.50 -18.45 -10.79
N GLY A 78 -1.88 -18.84 -12.00
CA GLY A 78 -2.27 -20.20 -12.35
C GLY A 78 -3.61 -20.63 -11.72
N ALA A 79 -4.53 -19.68 -11.54
CA ALA A 79 -5.83 -19.93 -10.92
C ALA A 79 -6.92 -18.98 -11.44
N GLU A 80 -8.11 -19.51 -11.72
CA GLU A 80 -9.28 -18.72 -12.11
C GLU A 80 -9.88 -17.99 -10.90
N PHE A 81 -10.23 -16.71 -11.02
CA PHE A 81 -10.86 -15.94 -9.94
C PHE A 81 -12.22 -15.40 -10.35
N ASP A 82 -13.09 -15.18 -9.38
CA ASP A 82 -14.33 -14.44 -9.59
C ASP A 82 -14.06 -12.95 -9.38
N TYR A 83 -13.99 -12.19 -10.48
CA TYR A 83 -13.69 -10.76 -10.45
C TYR A 83 -14.90 -9.86 -10.10
N PHE A 84 -16.08 -10.44 -9.89
CA PHE A 84 -17.17 -9.74 -9.20
C PHE A 84 -16.96 -9.70 -7.68
N ASP A 85 -16.13 -10.61 -7.15
CA ASP A 85 -15.81 -10.74 -5.73
C ASP A 85 -14.40 -10.21 -5.41
N LEU A 86 -13.41 -10.53 -6.26
CA LEU A 86 -12.02 -10.09 -6.18
C LEU A 86 -11.78 -8.84 -7.05
N LEU A 87 -11.61 -7.69 -6.39
CA LEU A 87 -11.51 -6.41 -7.08
C LEU A 87 -10.06 -6.05 -7.45
N LEU A 88 -9.83 -5.74 -8.73
CA LEU A 88 -8.62 -5.04 -9.16
C LEU A 88 -8.80 -3.56 -8.93
N ASP A 89 -7.93 -2.98 -8.11
CA ASP A 89 -8.00 -1.59 -7.68
C ASP A 89 -7.15 -0.71 -8.60
N THR A 90 -5.85 -0.94 -8.59
CA THR A 90 -4.87 -0.06 -9.25
C THR A 90 -3.87 -0.89 -10.06
N VAL A 91 -3.40 -0.35 -11.17
CA VAL A 91 -2.26 -0.88 -11.93
C VAL A 91 -1.07 0.06 -11.80
N GLU A 92 0.12 -0.48 -11.53
CA GLU A 92 1.41 0.22 -11.55
C GLU A 92 2.37 -0.58 -12.42
N ASP A 93 2.72 -0.06 -13.61
CA ASP A 93 3.59 -0.74 -14.57
C ASP A 93 3.15 -2.22 -14.79
N ASP A 94 4.00 -3.18 -14.42
CA ASP A 94 3.73 -4.62 -14.45
C ASP A 94 3.27 -5.19 -13.11
N ALA A 95 2.42 -4.46 -12.38
CA ALA A 95 1.83 -4.94 -11.12
C ALA A 95 0.36 -4.56 -10.99
N TYR A 96 -0.42 -5.48 -10.40
CA TYR A 96 -1.80 -5.22 -10.01
C TYR A 96 -1.89 -5.09 -8.49
N TYR A 97 -2.68 -4.12 -8.05
CA TYR A 97 -3.14 -3.98 -6.68
C TYR A 97 -4.53 -4.59 -6.59
N VAL A 98 -4.66 -5.63 -5.77
CA VAL A 98 -5.89 -6.42 -5.62
C VAL A 98 -6.49 -6.18 -4.25
N LEU A 99 -7.70 -5.63 -4.19
CA LEU A 99 -8.46 -5.48 -2.96
C LEU A 99 -9.10 -6.81 -2.60
N VAL A 100 -8.75 -7.32 -1.42
CA VAL A 100 -9.16 -8.64 -0.91
C VAL A 100 -10.02 -8.56 0.35
N GLU A 101 -10.21 -7.37 0.90
CA GLU A 101 -10.88 -7.20 2.20
C GLU A 101 -12.33 -7.68 2.22
N ASN A 102 -13.06 -7.44 1.13
CA ASN A 102 -14.50 -7.69 1.05
C ASN A 102 -14.84 -8.94 0.22
N THR A 103 -13.83 -9.70 -0.21
CA THR A 103 -14.05 -10.94 -0.96
C THR A 103 -14.74 -11.99 -0.10
N SER A 104 -15.46 -12.94 -0.68
CA SER A 104 -15.90 -14.15 0.01
C SER A 104 -14.72 -14.93 0.58
N ALA A 105 -14.95 -15.69 1.66
CA ALA A 105 -13.91 -16.53 2.25
C ALA A 105 -13.36 -17.56 1.25
N ALA A 106 -14.18 -18.05 0.33
CA ALA A 106 -13.75 -19.01 -0.69
C ALA A 106 -12.75 -18.37 -1.68
N GLN A 107 -13.06 -17.19 -2.22
CA GLN A 107 -12.13 -16.47 -3.10
C GLN A 107 -10.88 -16.02 -2.36
N TYR A 108 -11.01 -15.54 -1.12
CA TYR A 108 -9.87 -15.14 -0.29
C TYR A 108 -8.86 -16.28 -0.12
N LEU A 109 -9.34 -17.46 0.31
CA LEU A 109 -8.48 -18.64 0.52
C LEU A 109 -7.85 -19.11 -0.80
N LYS A 110 -8.63 -19.14 -1.89
CA LYS A 110 -8.15 -19.50 -3.23
C LYS A 110 -7.05 -18.55 -3.72
N PHE A 111 -7.27 -17.24 -3.57
CA PHE A 111 -6.33 -16.21 -3.95
C PHE A 111 -5.01 -16.35 -3.21
N PHE A 112 -5.05 -16.48 -1.87
CA PHE A 112 -3.82 -16.60 -1.11
C PHE A 112 -3.10 -17.93 -1.29
N ALA A 113 -3.80 -19.03 -1.53
CA ALA A 113 -3.17 -20.27 -1.95
C ALA A 113 -2.39 -20.11 -3.27
N ALA A 114 -2.99 -19.43 -4.25
CA ALA A 114 -2.34 -19.16 -5.54
C ALA A 114 -1.16 -18.19 -5.42
N VAL A 115 -1.29 -17.12 -4.63
CA VAL A 115 -0.19 -16.18 -4.32
C VAL A 115 0.97 -16.91 -3.65
N CYS A 116 0.70 -17.69 -2.58
CA CYS A 116 1.74 -18.46 -1.91
C CYS A 116 2.44 -19.44 -2.86
N GLY A 117 1.68 -20.17 -3.68
CA GLY A 117 2.23 -21.07 -4.68
C GLY A 117 3.10 -20.35 -5.72
N LYS A 118 2.65 -19.19 -6.21
CA LYS A 118 3.37 -18.42 -7.24
C LYS A 118 4.69 -17.84 -6.74
N PHE A 119 4.71 -17.32 -5.52
CA PHE A 119 5.89 -16.67 -4.94
C PHE A 119 6.72 -17.61 -4.05
N GLY A 120 6.37 -18.90 -3.96
CA GLY A 120 7.09 -19.85 -3.12
C GLY A 120 7.01 -19.56 -1.62
N ALA A 121 5.95 -18.89 -1.17
CA ALA A 121 5.72 -18.60 0.24
C ALA A 121 4.88 -19.71 0.89
N THR A 122 5.04 -19.88 2.21
CA THR A 122 4.16 -20.76 2.99
C THR A 122 2.97 -19.97 3.55
N GLU A 123 1.87 -20.67 3.84
CA GLU A 123 0.74 -20.06 4.55
C GLU A 123 1.18 -19.49 5.92
N SER A 124 2.02 -20.20 6.66
CA SER A 124 2.56 -19.73 7.94
C SER A 124 3.32 -18.41 7.80
N ARG A 125 4.12 -18.25 6.76
CA ARG A 125 4.83 -16.99 6.48
C ARG A 125 3.84 -15.86 6.21
N LEU A 126 2.80 -16.11 5.43
CA LEU A 126 1.76 -15.11 5.18
C LEU A 126 1.06 -14.68 6.47
N ILE A 127 0.67 -15.63 7.31
CA ILE A 127 0.04 -15.37 8.61
C ILE A 127 0.96 -14.57 9.53
N GLU A 128 2.26 -14.88 9.55
CA GLU A 128 3.28 -14.14 10.28
C GLU A 128 3.33 -12.68 9.81
N VAL A 129 3.46 -12.45 8.51
CA VAL A 129 3.49 -11.09 7.93
C VAL A 129 2.20 -10.34 8.26
N ALA A 130 1.03 -10.96 8.05
CA ALA A 130 -0.25 -10.37 8.37
C ALA A 130 -0.36 -10.00 9.87
N SER A 131 0.11 -10.87 10.76
CA SER A 131 0.12 -10.62 12.20
C SER A 131 1.01 -9.43 12.56
N ARG A 132 2.20 -9.36 11.97
CA ARG A 132 3.19 -8.29 12.17
C ARG A 132 2.64 -6.93 11.77
N ILE A 133 2.14 -6.79 10.53
CA ILE A 133 1.65 -5.49 10.02
C ILE A 133 0.34 -5.01 10.67
N ASN A 134 -0.30 -5.86 11.48
CA ASN A 134 -1.49 -5.49 12.26
C ASN A 134 -1.22 -5.38 13.77
N ARG A 135 0.00 -5.70 14.25
CA ARG A 135 0.34 -5.87 15.69
C ARG A 135 -0.70 -6.70 16.45
N ARG A 136 -1.17 -7.78 15.83
CA ARG A 136 -2.10 -8.73 16.46
C ARG A 136 -1.82 -10.11 15.92
N ARG A 137 -1.85 -11.11 16.79
CA ARG A 137 -1.73 -12.50 16.35
C ARG A 137 -2.95 -12.89 15.52
N VAL A 138 -2.68 -13.51 14.38
CA VAL A 138 -3.64 -14.23 13.55
C VAL A 138 -3.16 -15.67 13.43
N GLU A 139 -4.07 -16.64 13.48
CA GLU A 139 -3.69 -18.05 13.56
C GLU A 139 -3.76 -18.79 12.23
N ASN A 140 -4.60 -18.33 11.30
CA ASN A 140 -4.83 -18.98 10.00
C ASN A 140 -5.46 -18.00 8.99
N LEU A 141 -5.50 -18.39 7.72
CA LEU A 141 -6.07 -17.54 6.65
C LEU A 141 -7.57 -17.21 6.84
N ARG A 142 -8.36 -18.11 7.44
CA ARG A 142 -9.78 -17.82 7.73
C ARG A 142 -9.91 -16.71 8.75
N GLU A 143 -9.03 -16.69 9.74
CA GLU A 143 -8.96 -15.61 10.69
C GLU A 143 -8.40 -14.32 10.07
N CYS A 144 -7.42 -14.40 9.17
CA CYS A 144 -6.96 -13.24 8.38
C CYS A 144 -8.14 -12.60 7.66
N HIS A 145 -8.98 -13.40 6.99
CA HIS A 145 -10.18 -12.94 6.30
C HIS A 145 -11.19 -12.31 7.27
N ARG A 146 -11.63 -13.05 8.30
CA ARG A 146 -12.63 -12.58 9.27
C ARG A 146 -12.22 -11.29 9.95
N ARG A 147 -10.93 -11.15 10.29
CA ARG A 147 -10.37 -9.97 10.94
C ARG A 147 -9.95 -8.88 9.95
N LYS A 148 -10.05 -9.12 8.65
CA LYS A 148 -9.61 -8.20 7.59
C LYS A 148 -8.15 -7.78 7.78
N ALA A 149 -7.28 -8.76 8.06
CA ALA A 149 -5.87 -8.53 8.38
C ALA A 149 -5.03 -8.14 7.16
N VAL A 150 -5.45 -8.56 5.97
CA VAL A 150 -4.89 -8.09 4.70
C VAL A 150 -6.04 -7.52 3.89
N SER A 151 -5.91 -6.27 3.46
CA SER A 151 -6.93 -5.56 2.68
C SER A 151 -6.58 -5.43 1.22
N LEU A 152 -5.29 -5.28 0.92
CA LEU A 152 -4.78 -5.05 -0.42
C LEU A 152 -3.50 -5.86 -0.61
N VAL A 153 -3.32 -6.39 -1.83
CA VAL A 153 -2.09 -7.10 -2.21
C VAL A 153 -1.56 -6.51 -3.51
N LYS A 154 -0.30 -6.08 -3.51
CA LYS A 154 0.42 -5.80 -4.76
C LYS A 154 0.99 -7.10 -5.29
N VAL A 155 0.52 -7.51 -6.47
CA VAL A 155 1.01 -8.67 -7.24
C VAL A 155 1.81 -8.15 -8.43
N PRO A 156 3.14 -8.11 -8.34
CA PRO A 156 3.99 -7.81 -9.49
C PRO A 156 4.14 -9.04 -10.39
N PHE A 157 4.23 -8.81 -11.70
CA PHE A 157 4.39 -9.85 -12.72
C PHE A 157 5.86 -10.15 -13.05
N VAL A 158 6.78 -9.32 -12.58
CA VAL A 158 8.22 -9.40 -12.89
C VAL A 158 9.11 -9.53 -11.65
N ASP A 159 8.58 -9.22 -10.45
CA ASP A 159 9.31 -9.29 -9.19
C ASP A 159 9.02 -10.63 -8.48
N PRO A 160 10.01 -11.28 -7.86
CA PRO A 160 9.83 -12.55 -7.16
C PRO A 160 9.08 -12.42 -5.82
N ASN A 161 8.62 -11.24 -5.43
CA ASN A 161 7.96 -11.01 -4.16
C ASN A 161 6.67 -10.22 -4.33
N CYS A 162 5.71 -10.42 -3.43
CA CYS A 162 4.49 -9.63 -3.39
C CYS A 162 4.42 -8.80 -2.11
N LYS A 163 3.53 -7.82 -2.06
CA LYS A 163 3.37 -6.94 -0.89
C LYS A 163 1.97 -7.02 -0.34
N LEU A 164 1.87 -7.25 0.96
CA LEU A 164 0.62 -7.30 1.71
C LEU A 164 0.41 -5.96 2.43
N TYR A 165 -0.81 -5.46 2.38
CA TYR A 165 -1.21 -4.21 3.05
C TYR A 165 -2.28 -4.51 4.10
N ALA A 166 -2.07 -4.00 5.31
CA ALA A 166 -3.09 -3.96 6.36
C ALA A 166 -4.08 -2.82 6.11
N ARG A 167 -5.20 -2.82 6.83
CA ARG A 167 -6.11 -1.68 6.84
C ARG A 167 -5.45 -0.41 7.38
N PRO A 168 -5.95 0.78 7.00
CA PRO A 168 -5.47 2.02 7.59
C PRO A 168 -5.85 2.15 9.08
N PHE A 169 -5.08 2.95 9.81
CA PHE A 169 -5.23 3.18 11.26
C PHE A 169 -6.65 3.59 11.69
N LEU A 170 -7.37 4.33 10.84
CA LEU A 170 -8.77 4.77 11.04
C LEU A 170 -9.68 3.61 11.43
N THR A 171 -9.38 2.42 10.93
CA THR A 171 -10.18 1.21 11.15
C THR A 171 -9.73 0.39 12.36
N GLY A 172 -8.89 0.97 13.23
CA GLY A 172 -8.35 0.34 14.43
C GLY A 172 -7.12 -0.53 14.18
N ASN A 173 -6.34 -0.27 13.14
CA ASN A 173 -5.09 -0.99 12.93
C ASN A 173 -4.09 -0.64 14.04
N GLY A 174 -3.44 -1.67 14.61
CA GLY A 174 -2.69 -1.57 15.86
C GLY A 174 -1.18 -1.40 15.72
N TYR A 175 -0.65 -1.19 14.50
CA TYR A 175 0.79 -1.21 14.25
C TYR A 175 1.58 -0.23 15.15
N ASP A 176 2.65 -0.74 15.80
CA ASP A 176 3.55 0.09 16.59
C ASP A 176 4.52 0.83 15.68
N LEU A 177 4.36 2.15 15.62
CA LEU A 177 5.32 3.01 14.95
C LEU A 177 6.62 3.03 15.76
N SER A 178 7.73 2.68 15.10
CA SER A 178 9.06 2.84 15.68
C SER A 178 9.37 4.32 15.92
N HIS A 179 10.40 4.60 16.73
CA HIS A 179 10.90 5.96 16.93
C HIS A 179 11.25 6.64 15.59
N GLU A 180 11.86 5.90 14.67
CA GLU A 180 12.21 6.40 13.33
C GLU A 180 10.96 6.75 12.50
N ALA A 181 9.93 5.89 12.51
CA ALA A 181 8.66 6.16 11.86
C ALA A 181 7.95 7.39 12.45
N LEU A 182 7.95 7.54 13.77
CA LEU A 182 7.38 8.70 14.45
C LEU A 182 8.14 9.99 14.11
N ALA A 183 9.47 9.95 14.10
CA ALA A 183 10.30 11.09 13.73
C ALA A 183 10.07 11.53 12.27
N PHE A 184 9.99 10.57 11.34
CA PHE A 184 9.63 10.87 9.96
C PHE A 184 8.24 11.48 9.85
N LEU A 185 7.22 10.87 10.47
CA LEU A 185 5.83 11.30 10.36
C LEU A 185 5.56 12.67 11.01
N THR A 186 6.18 12.96 12.16
CA THR A 186 6.09 14.27 12.82
C THR A 186 6.73 15.37 11.97
N ARG A 187 7.92 15.14 11.40
CA ARG A 187 8.53 16.04 10.41
C ARG A 187 7.67 16.18 9.16
N PHE A 188 7.21 15.06 8.59
CA PHE A 188 6.34 15.05 7.40
C PHE A 188 5.10 15.92 7.61
N HIS A 189 4.47 15.86 8.77
CA HIS A 189 3.26 16.62 9.08
C HIS A 189 3.51 18.00 9.70
N GLY A 190 4.77 18.36 9.98
CA GLY A 190 5.14 19.60 10.67
C GLY A 190 4.46 19.73 12.03
N CYS A 191 4.37 18.65 12.80
CA CYS A 191 3.64 18.60 14.07
C CYS A 191 4.40 17.85 15.17
N GLY A 192 3.99 18.03 16.43
CA GLY A 192 4.49 17.21 17.54
C GLY A 192 3.89 15.81 17.58
N GLU A 193 4.48 14.89 18.36
CA GLU A 193 3.96 13.52 18.50
C GLU A 193 2.53 13.47 19.05
N ALA A 194 2.20 14.34 20.02
CA ALA A 194 0.87 14.42 20.60
C ALA A 194 -0.22 14.80 19.58
N GLU A 195 0.15 15.50 18.51
CA GLU A 195 -0.74 15.96 17.44
C GLU A 195 -0.78 15.00 16.25
N LEU A 196 0.08 13.98 16.23
CA LEU A 196 0.29 13.12 15.07
C LEU A 196 -0.90 12.18 14.84
N GLN A 197 -1.41 11.56 15.91
CA GLN A 197 -2.47 10.55 15.84
C GLN A 197 -3.69 10.96 15.00
N PRO A 198 -4.32 12.14 15.18
CA PRO A 198 -5.45 12.54 14.33
C PRO A 198 -5.05 12.75 12.86
N ARG A 199 -3.78 13.01 12.55
CA ARG A 199 -3.27 13.28 11.19
C ARG A 199 -2.93 12.00 10.41
N ILE A 200 -2.68 10.90 11.12
CA ILE A 200 -2.29 9.60 10.54
C ILE A 200 -3.43 8.58 10.49
N ARG A 201 -4.69 9.02 10.57
CA ARG A 201 -5.87 8.15 10.45
C ARG A 201 -5.82 7.28 9.18
N HIS A 202 -5.33 7.81 8.08
CA HIS A 202 -5.23 7.05 6.81
C HIS A 202 -3.82 6.48 6.59
N LEU A 203 -3.08 6.16 7.66
CA LEU A 203 -1.78 5.51 7.54
C LEU A 203 -1.95 4.02 7.23
N TRP A 204 -1.37 3.60 6.13
CA TRP A 204 -1.29 2.20 5.70
C TRP A 204 0.04 1.60 6.14
N VAL A 205 0.02 0.31 6.49
CA VAL A 205 1.22 -0.47 6.78
C VAL A 205 1.26 -1.63 5.82
N ALA A 206 2.39 -1.80 5.16
CA ALA A 206 2.60 -2.84 4.19
C ALA A 206 3.93 -3.56 4.43
N SER A 207 3.99 -4.82 4.05
CA SER A 207 5.22 -5.59 4.12
C SER A 207 5.30 -6.56 2.95
N GLU A 208 6.52 -6.76 2.48
CA GLU A 208 6.81 -7.78 1.49
C GLU A 208 6.66 -9.18 2.09
N LEU A 209 6.13 -10.12 1.31
CA LEU A 209 5.81 -11.46 1.81
C LEU A 209 7.06 -12.26 2.17
N LEU A 210 8.09 -12.19 1.32
CA LEU A 210 9.33 -12.97 1.48
C LEU A 210 10.47 -12.24 2.19
N SER A 211 10.27 -10.99 2.62
CA SER A 211 11.31 -10.20 3.29
C SER A 211 10.78 -9.56 4.57
N GLU A 212 11.68 -9.03 5.39
CA GLU A 212 11.31 -8.29 6.61
C GLU A 212 11.02 -6.81 6.34
N ARG A 213 11.04 -6.40 5.06
CA ARG A 213 10.81 -5.02 4.65
C ARG A 213 9.41 -4.56 5.05
N VAL A 214 9.33 -3.45 5.77
CA VAL A 214 8.07 -2.79 6.15
C VAL A 214 8.04 -1.38 5.57
N VAL A 215 6.88 -0.99 5.07
CA VAL A 215 6.63 0.34 4.53
C VAL A 215 5.39 0.89 5.22
N ILE A 216 5.51 2.11 5.73
CA ILE A 216 4.36 2.91 6.13
C ILE A 216 4.00 3.88 4.99
N SER A 217 2.73 4.17 4.78
CA SER A 217 2.29 5.14 3.77
C SER A 217 1.19 6.02 4.32
N THR A 218 1.39 7.34 4.27
CA THR A 218 0.35 8.32 4.54
C THR A 218 -0.65 8.35 3.38
N GLN A 219 -1.82 8.94 3.63
CA GLN A 219 -2.79 9.23 2.59
C GLN A 219 -3.60 10.47 2.93
N GLN A 220 -3.62 11.44 2.01
CA GLN A 220 -4.44 12.64 2.10
C GLN A 220 -5.82 12.36 1.53
N HIS A 221 -6.68 11.78 2.36
CA HIS A 221 -8.01 11.32 1.98
C HIS A 221 -8.88 12.44 1.37
N SER A 222 -8.77 13.66 1.90
CA SER A 222 -9.51 14.84 1.44
C SER A 222 -9.21 15.30 0.01
N LEU A 223 -8.16 14.76 -0.64
CA LEU A 223 -7.89 15.05 -2.05
C LEU A 223 -8.77 14.24 -3.01
N VAL A 224 -9.40 13.16 -2.56
CA VAL A 224 -10.19 12.25 -3.38
C VAL A 224 -11.59 11.98 -2.82
N HIS A 225 -11.81 12.27 -1.54
CA HIS A 225 -13.10 12.14 -0.90
C HIS A 225 -13.50 13.45 -0.21
N ASP A 226 -14.78 13.78 -0.30
CA ASP A 226 -15.37 14.88 0.46
C ASP A 226 -15.70 14.35 1.87
N ASP A 227 -14.88 14.72 2.85
CA ASP A 227 -15.08 14.41 4.28
C ASP A 227 -15.93 15.46 4.99
#